data_AF-A0A1V2W0L1-F1
#
_entry.id   AF-A0A1V2W0L1-F1
#
_cell.length_a   1.000
_cell.length_b   1.000
_cell.length_c   1.000
_cell.angle_alpha   90.00
_cell.angle_beta   90.00
_cell.angle_gamma   90.00
#
_symmetry.space_group_name_H-M   'P 1'
#
loop_
_entity.id
_entity.type
_entity.pdbx_description
1 polymer ?
#
loop_
_entity_poly.entity_id
_entity_poly.type
_entity_poly.pdbx_seq_one_letter_code
_entity_poly.pdbx_strand_id
1 'polypeptide(L)'
;MIRLKNAAPESRTFDDIQGATSWAMARELELGRKPTHGRQLTSRLGPTLREALERYASEVTPRKKSFRTELGVISRWLKNPLVDLPIYGIRGADLTAYMNQRLARGIAIATIRTEIALISHLYEVARTDWGYEDVLNPRKAMRRIQQGNVRDRRLRPGEFDKIIGWCERVGDYWLNAAVIVAIETAMRSGEIAGPIRDFVGGAYHEV
;
A
#
# COMPACT_ATOMS: atom_id res chain seq x y z
N MET A 1 -23.68 -26.69 -4.93
CA MET A 1 -23.51 -27.99 -4.24
C MET A 1 -22.05 -28.39 -4.39
N ILE A 2 -21.36 -28.68 -3.29
CA ILE A 2 -19.96 -29.14 -3.30
C ILE A 2 -19.95 -30.63 -2.95
N ARG A 3 -19.31 -31.45 -3.80
CA ARG A 3 -19.10 -32.88 -3.57
C ARG A 3 -17.62 -33.16 -3.39
N LEU A 4 -17.27 -33.61 -2.20
CA LEU A 4 -15.90 -34.03 -1.84
C LEU A 4 -15.82 -35.56 -1.95
N LYS A 5 -14.68 -36.08 -2.43
CA LYS A 5 -14.38 -37.51 -2.27
C LYS A 5 -14.23 -37.77 -0.77
N ASN A 6 -15.07 -38.64 -0.22
CA ASN A 6 -15.11 -39.06 1.19
C ASN A 6 -15.70 -38.05 2.22
N ALA A 7 -16.55 -37.10 1.82
CA ALA A 7 -17.33 -36.31 2.77
C ALA A 7 -18.79 -36.13 2.32
N ALA A 8 -19.68 -35.87 3.28
CA ALA A 8 -21.10 -35.63 3.00
C ALA A 8 -21.27 -34.41 2.08
N PRO A 9 -22.13 -34.49 1.06
CA PRO A 9 -22.34 -33.36 0.14
C PRO A 9 -22.98 -32.18 0.88
N GLU A 10 -22.38 -31.01 0.76
CA GLU A 10 -22.92 -29.76 1.30
C GLU A 10 -23.58 -28.96 0.17
N SER A 11 -24.84 -28.58 0.39
CA SER A 11 -25.58 -27.68 -0.49
C SER A 11 -26.22 -26.57 0.31
N ARG A 12 -26.11 -25.35 -0.22
CA ARG A 12 -26.76 -24.15 0.30
C ARG A 12 -27.38 -23.42 -0.90
N THR A 13 -28.59 -22.92 -0.71
CA THR A 13 -29.33 -22.12 -1.69
C THR A 13 -29.05 -20.64 -1.45
N PHE A 14 -28.96 -19.88 -2.54
CA PHE A 14 -28.71 -18.44 -2.51
C PHE A 14 -29.63 -17.79 -3.53
N ASP A 15 -30.09 -16.58 -3.21
CA ASP A 15 -30.94 -15.78 -4.09
C ASP A 15 -30.14 -15.12 -5.22
N ASP A 16 -28.80 -15.11 -5.09
CA ASP A 16 -27.86 -14.57 -6.05
C ASP A 16 -26.75 -15.57 -6.39
N ILE A 17 -26.42 -15.64 -7.69
CA ILE A 17 -25.39 -16.50 -8.27
C ILE A 17 -24.00 -16.11 -7.72
N GLN A 18 -23.73 -14.83 -7.48
CA GLN A 18 -22.43 -14.41 -6.92
C GLN A 18 -22.30 -14.80 -5.45
N GLY A 19 -23.39 -14.71 -4.67
CA GLY A 19 -23.45 -15.24 -3.31
C GLY A 19 -23.17 -16.74 -3.22
N ALA A 20 -23.75 -17.53 -4.14
CA ALA A 20 -23.49 -18.96 -4.22
C ALA A 20 -22.03 -19.29 -4.52
N THR A 21 -21.42 -18.49 -5.39
CA THR A 21 -20.05 -18.68 -5.85
C THR A 21 -19.04 -18.28 -4.78
N SER A 22 -19.28 -17.15 -4.09
CA SER A 22 -18.46 -16.68 -2.97
C SER A 22 -18.45 -17.67 -1.81
N TRP A 23 -19.61 -18.26 -1.49
CA TRP A 23 -19.70 -19.33 -0.49
C TRP A 23 -18.90 -20.56 -0.91
N ALA A 24 -19.01 -20.97 -2.17
CA ALA A 24 -18.29 -22.14 -2.66
C ALA A 24 -16.77 -21.97 -2.57
N MET A 25 -16.26 -20.79 -2.94
CA MET A 25 -14.84 -20.46 -2.84
C MET A 25 -14.32 -20.35 -1.42
N ALA A 26 -15.08 -19.68 -0.53
CA ALA A 26 -14.73 -19.62 0.89
C ALA A 26 -14.60 -21.04 1.48
N ARG A 27 -15.46 -21.96 1.04
CA ARG A 27 -15.42 -23.36 1.44
C ARG A 27 -14.22 -24.12 0.85
N GLU A 28 -13.90 -23.93 -0.43
CA GLU A 28 -12.72 -24.54 -1.04
C GLU A 28 -11.40 -24.05 -0.43
N LEU A 29 -11.35 -22.79 0.01
CA LEU A 29 -10.21 -22.20 0.70
C LEU A 29 -10.06 -22.76 2.13
N GLU A 30 -11.16 -22.91 2.88
CA GLU A 30 -11.16 -23.61 4.17
C GLU A 30 -10.63 -25.04 4.05
N LEU A 31 -10.89 -25.69 2.91
CA LEU A 31 -10.46 -27.05 2.61
C LEU A 31 -9.01 -27.13 2.08
N GLY A 32 -8.28 -26.01 2.00
CA GLY A 32 -6.85 -25.98 1.67
C GLY A 32 -6.51 -26.36 0.21
N ARG A 33 -7.49 -26.38 -0.70
CA ARG A 33 -7.24 -26.64 -2.13
C ARG A 33 -6.80 -25.37 -2.84
N LYS A 34 -5.68 -25.44 -3.57
CA LYS A 34 -5.27 -24.40 -4.52
C LYS A 34 -6.18 -24.45 -5.76
N PRO A 35 -6.66 -23.30 -6.28
CA PRO A 35 -7.44 -23.29 -7.52
C PRO A 35 -6.57 -23.78 -8.67
N THR A 36 -6.97 -24.88 -9.32
CA THR A 36 -6.08 -25.60 -10.25
C THR A 36 -6.07 -25.08 -11.69
N HIS A 37 -6.82 -24.03 -12.07
CA HIS A 37 -6.90 -23.59 -13.47
C HIS A 37 -7.00 -22.07 -13.64
N GLY A 38 -5.86 -21.40 -13.79
CA GLY A 38 -5.73 -19.93 -13.81
C GLY A 38 -6.08 -19.19 -15.10
N ARG A 39 -6.74 -19.80 -16.10
CA ARG A 39 -7.04 -19.12 -17.38
C ARG A 39 -8.51 -19.16 -17.80
N GLN A 40 -9.32 -20.09 -17.29
CA GLN A 40 -10.73 -20.26 -17.69
C GLN A 40 -11.75 -19.80 -16.63
N LEU A 41 -11.32 -19.59 -15.38
CA LEU A 41 -12.19 -19.11 -14.30
C LEU A 41 -12.36 -17.57 -14.30
N THR A 42 -11.46 -16.83 -14.96
CA THR A 42 -11.46 -15.36 -14.98
C THR A 42 -12.67 -14.76 -15.69
N SER A 43 -13.32 -15.48 -16.62
CA SER A 43 -14.48 -14.95 -17.36
C SER A 43 -15.78 -14.91 -16.55
N ARG A 44 -15.88 -15.65 -15.44
CA ARG A 44 -17.06 -15.65 -14.55
C ARG A 44 -16.81 -15.05 -13.17
N LEU A 45 -15.54 -14.81 -12.79
CA LEU A 45 -15.13 -14.50 -11.41
C LEU A 45 -14.40 -13.16 -11.28
N GLY A 46 -14.17 -12.46 -12.38
CA GLY A 46 -13.35 -11.26 -12.41
C GLY A 46 -11.84 -11.54 -12.32
N PRO A 47 -11.01 -10.49 -12.34
CA PRO A 47 -9.56 -10.62 -12.31
C PRO A 47 -9.07 -11.05 -10.93
N THR A 48 -7.92 -11.71 -10.92
CA THR A 48 -7.15 -11.93 -9.70
C THR A 48 -6.60 -10.62 -9.15
N LEU A 49 -6.31 -10.58 -7.84
CA LEU A 49 -5.64 -9.43 -7.25
C LEU A 49 -4.26 -9.18 -7.88
N ARG A 50 -3.57 -10.22 -8.36
CA ARG A 50 -2.34 -10.11 -9.15
C ARG A 50 -2.56 -9.30 -10.42
N GLU A 51 -3.50 -9.72 -11.27
CA GLU A 51 -3.81 -9.05 -12.54
C GLU A 51 -4.25 -7.60 -12.29
N ALA A 52 -5.06 -7.38 -11.25
CA ALA A 52 -5.49 -6.04 -10.84
C ALA A 52 -4.31 -5.16 -10.40
N LEU A 53 -3.35 -5.70 -9.63
CA LEU A 53 -2.15 -4.97 -9.20
C LEU A 53 -1.22 -4.64 -10.35
N GLU A 54 -1.04 -5.57 -11.28
CA GLU A 54 -0.22 -5.36 -12.48
C GLU A 54 -0.82 -4.30 -13.39
N ARG A 55 -2.15 -4.34 -13.60
CA ARG A 55 -2.89 -3.29 -14.31
C ARG A 55 -2.82 -1.95 -13.58
N TYR A 56 -2.94 -1.93 -12.26
CA TYR A 56 -2.79 -0.71 -11.45
C TYR A 56 -1.37 -0.10 -11.59
N ALA A 57 -0.36 -0.95 -11.68
CA ALA A 57 1.03 -0.54 -11.84
C ALA A 57 1.29 0.10 -13.21
N SER A 58 0.61 -0.35 -14.28
CA SER A 58 0.78 0.18 -15.63
C SER A 58 -0.10 1.39 -15.93
N GLU A 59 -1.35 1.41 -15.47
CA GLU A 59 -2.33 2.43 -15.87
C GLU A 59 -2.40 3.62 -14.88
N VAL A 60 -2.31 3.34 -13.58
CA VAL A 60 -2.61 4.33 -12.52
C VAL A 60 -1.35 4.87 -11.86
N THR A 61 -0.46 3.97 -11.43
CA THR A 61 0.74 4.30 -10.66
C THR A 61 1.66 5.32 -11.36
N PRO A 62 1.91 5.26 -12.69
CA PRO A 62 2.83 6.20 -13.36
C PRO A 62 2.34 7.65 -13.36
N ARG A 63 1.04 7.88 -13.22
CA ARG A 63 0.44 9.22 -13.20
C ARG A 63 0.57 9.92 -11.85
N LYS A 64 1.05 9.20 -10.82
CA LYS A 64 1.15 9.73 -9.46
C LYS A 64 2.56 10.21 -9.14
N LYS A 65 2.65 11.31 -8.39
CA LYS A 65 3.93 11.80 -7.83
C LYS A 65 4.66 10.73 -6.99
N SER A 66 3.91 9.82 -6.36
CA SER A 66 4.39 8.74 -5.50
C SER A 66 4.79 7.45 -6.24
N PHE A 67 4.87 7.44 -7.59
CA PHE A 67 4.99 6.21 -8.38
C PHE A 67 6.11 5.26 -7.90
N ARG A 68 7.32 5.78 -7.62
CA ARG A 68 8.47 4.95 -7.18
C ARG A 68 8.17 4.20 -5.89
N THR A 69 7.57 4.89 -4.92
CA THR A 69 7.21 4.30 -3.63
C THR A 69 6.07 3.30 -3.78
N GLU A 70 5.09 3.60 -4.62
CA GLU A 70 3.96 2.71 -4.89
C GLU A 70 4.39 1.42 -5.59
N LEU A 71 5.32 1.46 -6.55
CA LEU A 71 5.86 0.25 -7.18
C LEU A 71 6.47 -0.70 -6.13
N GLY A 72 7.22 -0.16 -5.15
CA GLY A 72 7.75 -0.97 -4.04
C GLY A 72 6.67 -1.55 -3.11
N VAL A 73 5.52 -0.89 -2.98
CA VAL A 73 4.34 -1.44 -2.28
C VAL A 73 3.70 -2.56 -3.11
N ILE A 74 3.51 -2.34 -4.41
CA ILE A 74 2.93 -3.32 -5.35
C ILE A 74 3.78 -4.59 -5.39
N SER A 75 5.10 -4.47 -5.54
CA SER A 75 6.00 -5.63 -5.54
C SER A 75 5.94 -6.44 -4.24
N ARG A 76 5.60 -5.82 -3.10
CA ARG A 76 5.39 -6.54 -1.84
C ARG A 76 4.05 -7.25 -1.80
N TRP A 77 3.00 -6.62 -2.33
CA TRP A 77 1.71 -7.29 -2.51
C TRP A 77 1.83 -8.49 -3.43
N LEU A 78 2.54 -8.39 -4.56
CA LEU A 78 2.74 -9.50 -5.51
C LEU A 78 3.42 -10.76 -4.93
N LYS A 79 4.06 -10.64 -3.75
CA LYS A 79 4.65 -11.76 -2.99
C LYS A 79 3.71 -12.33 -1.93
N ASN A 80 2.55 -11.73 -1.72
CA ASN A 80 1.55 -12.16 -0.75
C ASN A 80 0.65 -13.26 -1.35
N PRO A 81 0.32 -14.34 -0.62
CA PRO A 81 -0.59 -15.38 -1.11
C PRO A 81 -1.97 -14.89 -1.59
N LEU A 82 -2.45 -13.75 -1.09
CA LEU A 82 -3.74 -13.18 -1.46
C LEU A 82 -3.82 -12.76 -2.95
N VAL A 83 -2.69 -12.60 -3.64
CA VAL A 83 -2.70 -12.13 -5.02
C VAL A 83 -3.26 -13.14 -6.02
N ASP A 84 -3.26 -14.42 -5.67
CA ASP A 84 -3.78 -15.47 -6.53
C ASP A 84 -5.31 -15.66 -6.34
N LEU A 85 -5.92 -14.91 -5.40
CA LEU A 85 -7.37 -14.89 -5.20
C LEU A 85 -8.03 -13.87 -6.14
N PRO A 86 -9.26 -14.15 -6.62
CA PRO A 86 -10.10 -13.15 -7.29
C PRO A 86 -10.34 -11.93 -6.39
N ILE A 87 -10.42 -10.72 -6.98
CA ILE A 87 -10.68 -9.49 -6.20
C ILE A 87 -12.02 -9.55 -5.44
N TYR A 88 -13.01 -10.26 -5.97
CA TYR A 88 -14.29 -10.51 -5.29
C TYR A 88 -14.17 -11.40 -4.04
N GLY A 89 -13.11 -12.21 -3.94
CA GLY A 89 -12.89 -13.16 -2.85
C GLY A 89 -12.09 -12.59 -1.67
N ILE A 90 -11.52 -11.39 -1.79
CA ILE A 90 -10.74 -10.78 -0.71
C ILE A 90 -11.67 -10.18 0.33
N ARG A 91 -11.50 -10.58 1.60
CA ARG A 91 -12.31 -10.12 2.72
C ARG A 91 -11.53 -9.14 3.61
N GLY A 92 -12.27 -8.35 4.39
CA GLY A 92 -11.66 -7.48 5.42
C GLY A 92 -10.85 -8.26 6.47
N ALA A 93 -11.22 -9.52 6.71
CA ALA A 93 -10.46 -10.44 7.56
C ALA A 93 -9.07 -10.74 7.00
N ASP A 94 -8.94 -10.90 5.67
CA ASP A 94 -7.67 -11.18 4.99
C ASP A 94 -6.72 -9.98 5.11
N LEU A 95 -7.26 -8.76 4.94
CA LEU A 95 -6.48 -7.53 5.18
C LEU A 95 -6.07 -7.36 6.64
N THR A 96 -6.93 -7.79 7.57
CA THR A 96 -6.62 -7.78 9.01
C THR A 96 -5.50 -8.77 9.34
N ALA A 97 -5.55 -9.99 8.77
CA ALA A 97 -4.50 -10.98 8.90
C ALA A 97 -3.17 -10.47 8.32
N TYR A 98 -3.21 -9.84 7.15
CA TYR A 98 -2.03 -9.18 6.57
C TYR A 98 -1.45 -8.12 7.50
N MET A 99 -2.27 -7.19 8.01
CA MET A 99 -1.84 -6.16 8.95
C MET A 99 -1.17 -6.78 10.18
N ASN A 100 -1.77 -7.80 10.79
CA ASN A 100 -1.20 -8.47 11.96
C ASN A 100 0.14 -9.13 11.64
N GLN A 101 0.27 -9.78 10.47
CA GLN A 101 1.54 -10.35 10.02
C GLN A 101 2.63 -9.28 9.86
N ARG A 102 2.28 -8.11 9.30
CA ARG A 102 3.23 -6.99 9.14
C ARG A 102 3.64 -6.42 10.49
N LEU A 103 2.70 -6.26 11.42
CA LEU A 103 2.98 -5.81 12.80
C LEU A 103 3.89 -6.78 13.54
N ALA A 104 3.65 -8.09 13.43
CA ALA A 104 4.50 -9.12 14.04
C ALA A 104 5.95 -9.09 13.53
N ARG A 105 6.17 -8.57 12.31
CA ARG A 105 7.50 -8.34 11.72
C ARG A 105 8.13 -6.99 12.13
N GLY A 106 7.53 -6.27 13.07
CA GLY A 106 8.03 -4.98 13.55
C GLY A 106 7.86 -3.82 12.57
N ILE A 107 6.99 -3.96 11.56
CA ILE A 107 6.78 -2.90 10.57
C ILE A 107 5.96 -1.77 11.17
N ALA A 108 6.38 -0.52 10.93
CA ALA A 108 5.69 0.66 11.41
C ALA A 108 4.25 0.75 10.88
N ILE A 109 3.32 1.13 11.76
CA ILE A 109 1.89 1.31 11.43
C ILE A 109 1.69 2.26 10.24
N ALA A 110 2.48 3.34 10.16
CA ALA A 110 2.40 4.29 9.04
C ALA A 110 2.66 3.60 7.69
N THR A 111 3.65 2.70 7.62
CA THR A 111 3.97 1.94 6.41
C THR A 111 2.84 0.98 6.03
N ILE A 112 2.27 0.28 7.02
CA ILE A 112 1.14 -0.65 6.79
C ILE A 112 -0.10 0.13 6.31
N ARG A 113 -0.34 1.33 6.84
CA ARG A 113 -1.43 2.19 6.37
C ARG A 113 -1.28 2.54 4.89
N THR A 114 -0.07 2.89 4.44
CA THR A 114 0.21 3.14 3.02
C THR A 114 -0.03 1.89 2.17
N GLU A 115 0.41 0.73 2.64
CA GLU A 115 0.19 -0.55 1.94
C GLU A 115 -1.29 -0.87 1.73
N ILE A 116 -2.11 -0.72 2.78
CA ILE A 116 -3.55 -0.98 2.68
C ILE A 116 -4.27 0.14 1.92
N ALA A 117 -3.81 1.40 2.02
CA ALA A 117 -4.39 2.50 1.25
C ALA A 117 -4.27 2.27 -0.25
N LEU A 118 -3.15 1.68 -0.71
CA LEU A 118 -2.98 1.30 -2.11
C LEU A 118 -4.05 0.27 -2.53
N ILE A 119 -4.26 -0.78 -1.75
CA ILE A 119 -5.32 -1.77 -2.03
C ILE A 119 -6.69 -1.11 -2.03
N SER A 120 -6.98 -0.26 -1.04
CA SER A 120 -8.25 0.45 -1.01
C SER A 120 -8.49 1.25 -2.28
N HIS A 121 -7.49 1.99 -2.77
CA HIS A 121 -7.62 2.76 -4.00
C HIS A 121 -7.71 1.87 -5.24
N LEU A 122 -7.01 0.75 -5.29
CA LEU A 122 -7.13 -0.23 -6.36
C LEU A 122 -8.58 -0.72 -6.49
N TYR A 123 -9.26 -1.00 -5.37
CA TYR A 123 -10.66 -1.44 -5.38
C TYR A 123 -11.62 -0.33 -5.82
N GLU A 124 -11.34 0.93 -5.46
CA GLU A 124 -12.15 2.04 -5.97
C GLU A 124 -11.96 2.22 -7.49
N VAL A 125 -10.73 2.15 -8.01
CA VAL A 125 -10.45 2.21 -9.45
C VAL A 125 -11.08 1.03 -10.18
N ALA A 126 -10.98 -0.18 -9.63
CA ALA A 126 -11.59 -1.36 -10.22
C ALA A 126 -13.10 -1.16 -10.41
N ARG A 127 -13.74 -0.55 -9.41
CA ARG A 127 -15.17 -0.26 -9.43
C ARG A 127 -15.55 0.85 -10.41
N THR A 128 -14.82 1.97 -10.41
CA THR A 128 -15.21 3.16 -11.18
C THR A 128 -14.70 3.15 -12.62
N ASP A 129 -13.48 2.66 -12.83
CA ASP A 129 -12.75 2.86 -14.09
C ASP A 129 -12.68 1.56 -14.91
N TRP A 130 -12.68 0.40 -14.24
CA TRP A 130 -12.50 -0.89 -14.90
C TRP A 130 -13.80 -1.68 -15.10
N GLY A 131 -14.95 -1.13 -14.70
CA GLY A 131 -16.27 -1.73 -14.91
C GLY A 131 -16.60 -2.88 -13.95
N TYR A 132 -15.86 -3.03 -12.85
CA TYR A 132 -16.17 -4.02 -11.81
C TYR A 132 -17.07 -3.41 -10.71
N GLU A 133 -18.25 -2.93 -11.12
CA GLU A 133 -19.16 -2.12 -10.27
C GLU A 133 -19.58 -2.81 -8.96
N ASP A 134 -19.74 -4.13 -9.00
CA ASP A 134 -20.16 -4.95 -7.86
C ASP A 134 -19.01 -5.24 -6.85
N VAL A 135 -17.77 -4.86 -7.17
CA VAL A 135 -16.64 -5.11 -6.29
C VAL A 135 -16.76 -4.27 -5.03
N LEU A 136 -16.86 -4.96 -3.89
CA LEU A 136 -16.84 -4.33 -2.58
C LEU A 136 -15.41 -4.14 -2.10
N ASN A 137 -15.09 -2.93 -1.65
CA ASN A 137 -13.78 -2.62 -1.11
C ASN A 137 -13.58 -3.31 0.26
N PRO A 138 -12.68 -4.32 0.39
CA PRO A 138 -12.49 -5.08 1.62
C PRO A 138 -11.97 -4.23 2.77
N ARG A 139 -11.37 -3.06 2.47
CA ARG A 139 -10.95 -2.12 3.51
C ARG A 139 -12.13 -1.61 4.34
N LYS A 140 -13.32 -1.47 3.76
CA LYS A 140 -14.51 -0.99 4.48
C LYS A 140 -14.99 -1.99 5.55
N ALA A 141 -14.75 -3.28 5.31
CA ALA A 141 -15.05 -4.37 6.26
C ALA A 141 -13.88 -4.69 7.22
N MET A 142 -12.73 -4.05 7.06
CA MET A 142 -11.54 -4.27 7.88
C MET A 142 -11.63 -3.48 9.20
N ARG A 143 -11.11 -4.05 10.28
CA ARG A 143 -10.92 -3.32 11.55
C ARG A 143 -10.10 -2.03 11.32
N ARG A 144 -10.47 -0.95 12.01
CA ARG A 144 -9.73 0.31 11.99
C ARG A 144 -8.26 0.11 12.35
N ILE A 145 -7.36 0.63 11.51
CA ILE A 145 -5.92 0.69 11.80
C ILE A 145 -5.66 1.89 12.72
N GLN A 146 -5.00 1.64 13.85
CA GLN A 146 -4.59 2.69 14.79
C GLN A 146 -3.73 3.75 14.08
N GLN A 147 -3.72 4.98 14.59
CA GLN A 147 -2.73 5.96 14.13
C GLN A 147 -1.36 5.60 14.70
N GLY A 148 -0.32 5.75 13.88
CA GLY A 148 1.05 5.58 14.33
C GLY A 148 1.46 6.71 15.27
N ASN A 149 2.58 6.53 15.95
CA ASN A 149 3.12 7.53 16.87
C ASN A 149 3.42 8.83 16.11
N VAL A 150 2.82 9.94 16.55
CA VAL A 150 3.08 11.27 15.98
C VAL A 150 4.45 11.72 16.48
N ARG A 151 5.34 12.08 15.55
CA ARG A 151 6.63 12.67 15.92
C ARG A 151 6.40 14.12 16.31
N ASP A 152 6.43 14.43 17.60
CA ASP A 152 6.24 15.80 18.10
C ASP A 152 7.40 16.35 18.94
N ARG A 153 8.52 15.62 19.00
CA ARG A 153 9.71 16.07 19.74
C ARG A 153 10.34 17.30 19.05
N ARG A 154 10.53 18.38 19.80
CA ARG A 154 11.36 19.55 19.41
C ARG A 154 12.79 19.45 19.93
N LEU A 155 13.66 20.33 19.44
CA LEU A 155 15.04 20.44 19.94
C LEU A 155 15.02 20.80 21.43
N ARG A 156 15.85 20.11 22.21
CA ARG A 156 16.08 20.43 23.62
C ARG A 156 17.14 21.53 23.74
N PRO A 157 17.18 22.26 24.87
CA PRO A 157 18.24 23.25 25.11
C PRO A 157 19.64 22.66 24.88
N GLY A 158 20.49 23.41 24.17
CA GLY A 158 21.87 23.00 23.83
C GLY A 158 22.01 21.98 22.68
N GLU A 159 20.91 21.47 22.11
CA GLU A 159 21.01 20.60 20.91
C GLU A 159 21.30 21.39 19.65
N PHE A 160 20.76 22.61 19.54
CA PHE A 160 21.03 23.49 18.41
C PHE A 160 22.52 23.82 18.30
N ASP A 161 23.14 24.24 19.40
CA ASP A 161 24.57 24.60 19.43
C ASP A 161 25.46 23.41 19.05
N LYS A 162 25.08 22.20 19.46
CA LYS A 162 25.79 20.97 19.07
C LYS A 162 25.67 20.67 17.58
N ILE A 163 24.50 20.93 16.97
CA ILE A 163 24.27 20.73 15.54
C ILE A 163 25.08 21.75 14.75
N ILE A 164 24.99 23.04 15.09
CA ILE A 164 25.74 24.11 14.40
C ILE A 164 27.25 23.89 14.54
N GLY A 165 27.73 23.62 15.75
CA GLY A 165 29.15 23.33 15.96
C GLY A 165 29.63 22.09 15.22
N TRP A 166 28.76 21.12 14.92
CA TRP A 166 29.10 20.01 14.02
C TRP A 166 29.14 20.44 12.55
N CYS A 167 28.16 21.23 12.08
CA CYS A 167 28.15 21.78 10.72
C CYS A 167 29.42 22.60 10.43
N GLU A 168 29.84 23.43 11.38
CA GLU A 168 31.07 24.21 11.31
C GLU A 168 32.32 23.33 11.18
N ARG A 169 32.39 22.21 11.94
CA ARG A 169 33.50 21.25 11.82
C ARG A 169 33.54 20.52 10.48
N VAL A 170 32.38 20.23 9.89
CA VAL A 170 32.30 19.61 8.56
C VAL A 170 32.75 20.59 7.47
N GLY A 171 32.57 21.90 7.70
CA GLY A 171 33.01 22.95 6.78
C GLY A 171 32.11 23.15 5.55
N ASP A 172 30.94 22.50 5.50
CA ASP A 172 29.95 22.71 4.44
C ASP A 172 29.06 23.90 4.78
N TYR A 173 29.33 25.02 4.09
CA TYR A 173 28.57 26.27 4.24
C TYR A 173 27.07 26.07 3.98
N TRP A 174 26.70 25.31 2.95
CA TRP A 174 25.30 25.13 2.57
C TRP A 174 24.53 24.28 3.55
N LEU A 175 25.21 23.30 4.17
CA LEU A 175 24.63 22.51 5.24
C LEU A 175 24.30 23.36 6.46
N ASN A 176 25.22 24.24 6.87
CA ASN A 176 25.01 25.15 7.99
C ASN A 176 23.84 26.12 7.71
N ALA A 177 23.85 26.78 6.55
CA ALA A 177 22.78 27.67 6.12
C ALA A 177 21.42 26.96 6.07
N ALA A 178 21.37 25.73 5.54
CA ALA A 178 20.14 24.94 5.48
C ALA A 178 19.58 24.60 6.88
N VAL A 179 20.44 24.29 7.86
CA VAL A 179 20.02 24.03 9.25
C VAL A 179 19.42 25.28 9.89
N ILE A 180 20.07 26.44 9.74
CA ILE A 180 19.60 27.70 10.30
C ILE A 180 18.23 28.06 9.69
N VAL A 181 18.12 28.04 8.37
CA VAL A 181 16.86 28.34 7.66
C VAL A 181 15.75 27.36 8.09
N ALA A 182 16.05 26.07 8.23
CA ALA A 182 15.06 25.07 8.66
C ALA A 182 14.47 25.39 10.04
N ILE A 183 15.28 25.89 10.96
CA ILE A 183 14.86 26.18 12.33
C ILE A 183 14.06 27.48 12.40
N GLU A 184 14.50 28.53 11.70
CA GLU A 184 13.83 29.84 11.72
C GLU A 184 12.50 29.84 10.97
N THR A 185 12.40 29.07 9.88
CA THR A 185 11.23 29.11 8.98
C THR A 185 10.29 27.92 9.15
N ALA A 186 10.73 26.87 9.84
CA ALA A 186 10.04 25.58 9.91
C ALA A 186 9.71 24.95 8.54
N MET A 187 10.40 25.37 7.47
CA MET A 187 10.23 24.83 6.12
C MET A 187 10.61 23.35 6.07
N ARG A 188 9.92 22.58 5.21
CA ARG A 188 10.29 21.17 4.98
C ARG A 188 11.62 21.08 4.24
N SER A 189 12.39 20.02 4.48
CA SER A 189 13.69 19.83 3.80
C SER A 189 13.62 19.87 2.28
N GLY A 190 12.52 19.38 1.69
CA GLY A 190 12.28 19.48 0.24
C GLY A 190 12.00 20.90 -0.25
N GLU A 191 11.44 21.75 0.61
CA GLU A 191 11.18 23.17 0.33
C GLU A 191 12.47 23.99 0.47
N ILE A 192 13.40 23.57 1.34
CA ILE A 192 14.73 24.19 1.48
C ILE A 192 15.66 23.77 0.34
N ALA A 193 15.61 22.50 -0.07
CA ALA A 193 16.47 21.97 -1.12
C ALA A 193 16.10 22.42 -2.54
N GLY A 194 14.87 22.90 -2.75
CA GLY A 194 14.44 23.46 -4.04
C GLY A 194 15.21 24.74 -4.39
N PRO A 195 15.07 25.83 -3.60
CA PRO A 195 15.74 27.10 -3.82
C PRO A 195 17.27 26.97 -3.90
N ILE A 196 17.88 26.18 -3.00
CA ILE A 196 19.34 26.02 -2.97
C ILE A 196 19.87 25.42 -4.27
N ARG A 197 19.14 24.52 -4.93
CA ARG A 197 19.55 23.96 -6.23
C ARG A 197 19.54 24.99 -7.34
N ASP A 198 18.56 25.88 -7.34
CA ASP A 198 18.44 26.95 -8.34
C ASP A 198 19.56 27.99 -8.15
N PHE A 199 19.93 28.30 -6.90
CA PHE A 199 21.06 29.19 -6.58
C PHE A 199 22.43 28.58 -6.90
N VAL A 200 22.63 27.28 -6.64
CA VAL A 200 23.91 26.60 -6.93
C VAL A 200 24.08 26.31 -8.42
N GLY A 201 23.00 26.06 -9.17
CA GLY A 201 23.04 25.84 -10.62
C GLY A 201 23.40 27.09 -11.43
N GLY A 202 23.10 28.29 -10.92
CA GLY A 202 23.49 29.56 -11.55
C GLY A 202 24.99 29.86 -11.43
N ALA A 203 25.68 29.30 -10.43
CA ALA A 203 27.10 29.59 -10.18
C ALA A 203 28.07 28.80 -11.08
N TYR A 204 27.60 27.86 -11.90
CA TYR A 204 28.43 27.06 -12.82
C TYR A 204 28.25 27.42 -14.30
N HIS A 205 27.50 28.48 -14.62
CA HIS A 205 27.30 28.95 -16.00
C HIS A 205 28.08 30.23 -16.37
N GLU A 206 28.90 30.75 -15.47
CA GLU A 206 29.83 31.85 -15.75
C GLU A 206 31.25 31.51 -15.26
N VAL A 207 31.91 30.56 -15.94
CA VAL A 207 33.38 30.54 -16.12
C VAL A 207 33.70 29.95 -17.48
#